data_AF-A0A925GJT9-F1
#
_entry.id   AF-A0A925GJT9-F1
#
_cell.length_a   1.000
_cell.length_b   1.000
_cell.length_c   1.000
_cell.angle_alpha   90.00
_cell.angle_beta   90.00
_cell.angle_gamma   90.00
#
_symmetry.space_group_name_H-M   'P 1'
#
loop_
_entity.id
_entity.type
_entity.pdbx_description
1 polymer ?
#
loop_
_entity_poly.entity_id
_entity_poly.type
_entity_poly.pdbx_seq_one_letter_code
_entity_poly.pdbx_strand_id
1 'polypeptide(L)'
;FFLEIITTDQNRADLVDAFHATARSDWQKDPYVMRNGGGIRTRMLCAMIREAFYLVENEYVSVESIDRGCRNDAGYYMPFAGNFRYMDLMGTYIYGLVMQDLNPELSKNQHVPSFFQEIIRQGGSGMASGKGFYAYRDGEAEDWEAVFERFSYQISQLISKYPFNYTETPELTSDQFRGHE
;
A
#
# COMPACT_ATOMS: atom_id res chain seq x y z
N PHE A 1 -7.92 0.14 12.50
CA PHE A 1 -7.38 -1.22 12.37
C PHE A 1 -5.86 -1.17 12.47
N PHE A 2 -5.12 -0.51 11.58
CA PHE A 2 -3.66 -0.33 11.70
C PHE A 2 -3.25 0.98 12.41
N LEU A 3 -1.96 1.10 12.76
CA LEU A 3 -1.30 2.35 13.17
C LEU A 3 0.19 2.32 12.76
N GLU A 4 0.65 3.32 12.00
CA GLU A 4 2.09 3.49 11.75
C GLU A 4 2.71 4.33 12.87
N ILE A 5 3.73 3.79 13.55
CA ILE A 5 4.55 4.55 14.51
C ILE A 5 5.89 4.85 13.85
N ILE A 6 6.08 6.10 13.42
CA ILE A 6 7.30 6.55 12.75
C ILE A 6 8.21 7.20 13.78
N THR A 7 9.40 6.62 13.96
CA THR A 7 10.38 7.07 14.94
C THR A 7 11.60 7.68 14.25
N THR A 8 12.34 8.47 15.01
CA THR A 8 13.66 9.01 14.68
C THR A 8 14.64 8.63 15.76
N ASP A 9 15.91 8.94 15.55
CA ASP A 9 16.98 8.70 16.52
C ASP A 9 16.83 9.53 17.81
N GLN A 10 15.93 10.52 17.81
CA GLN A 10 15.62 11.34 18.98
C GLN A 10 14.50 10.74 19.85
N ASN A 11 13.74 9.77 19.34
CA ASN A 11 12.66 9.15 20.09
C ASN A 11 13.22 8.08 21.04
N ARG A 12 12.86 8.17 22.32
CA ARG A 12 13.23 7.17 23.32
C ARG A 12 12.49 5.85 23.08
N ALA A 13 13.23 4.74 23.04
CA ALA A 13 12.69 3.41 22.79
C ALA A 13 11.59 3.01 23.79
N ASP A 14 11.79 3.29 25.09
CA ASP A 14 10.81 2.92 26.12
C ASP A 14 9.47 3.65 25.97
N LEU A 15 9.47 4.89 25.47
CA LEU A 15 8.24 5.63 25.19
C LEU A 15 7.53 5.12 23.92
N VAL A 16 8.31 4.70 22.93
CA VAL A 16 7.77 4.08 21.70
C VAL A 16 7.10 2.75 22.04
N ASP A 17 7.74 1.93 22.87
CA ASP A 17 7.20 0.63 23.30
C ASP A 17 5.92 0.82 24.15
N ALA A 18 5.92 1.80 25.05
CA ALA A 18 4.73 2.14 25.83
C ALA A 18 3.57 2.60 24.94
N PHE A 19 3.84 3.47 23.95
CA PHE A 19 2.82 3.93 23.01
C PHE A 19 2.29 2.79 22.12
N HIS A 20 3.18 1.92 21.66
CA HIS A 20 2.81 0.72 20.92
C HIS A 20 1.89 -0.19 21.76
N ALA A 21 2.23 -0.42 23.03
CA ALA A 21 1.41 -1.22 23.95
C ALA A 21 0.02 -0.60 24.13
N THR A 22 -0.08 0.71 24.42
CA THR A 22 -1.35 1.44 24.55
C THR A 22 -2.19 1.35 23.28
N ALA A 23 -1.60 1.57 22.11
CA ALA A 23 -2.33 1.48 20.84
C ALA A 23 -2.91 0.09 20.60
N ARG A 24 -2.21 -0.97 21.04
CA ARG A 24 -2.67 -2.34 20.93
C ARG A 24 -3.73 -2.70 21.96
N SER A 25 -3.51 -2.40 23.24
CA SER A 25 -4.39 -2.82 24.34
C SER A 25 -5.66 -1.97 24.44
N ASP A 26 -5.50 -0.65 24.37
CA ASP A 26 -6.56 0.29 24.75
C ASP A 26 -7.37 0.71 23.52
N TRP A 27 -6.70 0.85 22.37
CA TRP A 27 -7.32 1.31 21.13
C TRP A 27 -7.60 0.18 20.13
N GLN A 28 -7.18 -1.04 20.46
CA GLN A 28 -7.36 -2.24 19.63
C GLN A 28 -6.88 -2.02 18.19
N LYS A 29 -5.75 -1.32 18.05
CA LYS A 29 -5.05 -1.17 16.76
C LYS A 29 -3.99 -2.26 16.63
N ASP A 30 -3.54 -2.44 15.40
CA ASP A 30 -2.37 -3.23 15.05
C ASP A 30 -1.23 -2.27 14.67
N PRO A 31 -0.47 -1.76 15.67
CA PRO A 31 0.63 -0.85 15.42
C PRO A 31 1.86 -1.57 14.86
N TYR A 32 2.63 -0.87 14.04
CA TYR A 32 3.96 -1.29 13.63
C TYR A 32 4.92 -0.10 13.64
N VAL A 33 6.14 -0.36 14.11
CA VAL A 33 7.17 0.66 14.32
C VAL A 33 8.12 0.66 13.14
N MET A 34 8.47 1.85 12.67
CA MET A 34 9.50 2.04 11.66
C MET A 34 10.38 3.22 12.01
N ARG A 35 11.65 3.13 11.61
CA ARG A 35 12.65 4.14 11.88
C ARG A 35 12.94 4.95 10.63
N ASN A 36 12.79 6.26 10.72
CA ASN A 36 13.05 7.27 9.71
C ASN A 36 12.24 7.11 8.40
N GLY A 37 12.00 8.21 7.70
CA GLY A 37 11.39 8.20 6.35
C GLY A 37 9.86 8.31 6.30
N GLY A 38 9.32 8.10 5.10
CA GLY A 38 7.86 8.06 4.87
C GLY A 38 7.32 6.66 5.14
N GLY A 39 6.14 6.57 5.76
CA GLY A 39 5.49 5.33 6.19
C GLY A 39 5.51 4.18 5.17
N ILE A 40 5.41 2.93 5.64
CA ILE A 40 5.32 1.74 4.77
C ILE A 40 4.19 1.94 3.77
N ARG A 41 3.03 2.40 4.23
CA ARG A 41 1.87 2.69 3.38
C ARG A 41 2.23 3.64 2.24
N THR A 42 2.84 4.78 2.58
CA THR A 42 3.16 5.82 1.58
C THR A 42 4.18 5.35 0.57
N ARG A 43 5.25 4.65 1.00
CA ARG A 43 6.28 4.15 0.07
C ARG A 43 5.72 3.10 -0.89
N MET A 44 4.96 2.14 -0.37
CA MET A 44 4.33 1.10 -1.20
C MET A 44 3.33 1.71 -2.18
N LEU A 45 2.48 2.62 -1.70
CA LEU A 45 1.49 3.30 -2.54
C LEU A 45 2.14 4.09 -3.67
N CYS A 46 3.16 4.91 -3.37
CA CYS A 46 3.83 5.71 -4.38
C CYS A 46 4.59 4.85 -5.40
N ALA A 47 5.17 3.72 -5.00
CA ALA A 47 5.82 2.80 -5.93
C ALA A 47 4.80 2.16 -6.89
N MET A 48 3.65 1.71 -6.37
CA MET A 48 2.56 1.14 -7.18
C MET A 48 1.97 2.19 -8.14
N ILE A 49 1.72 3.41 -7.65
CA ILE A 49 1.18 4.51 -8.48
C ILE A 49 2.18 4.93 -9.55
N ARG A 50 3.48 4.97 -9.24
CA ARG A 50 4.52 5.32 -10.23
C ARG A 50 4.51 4.34 -11.41
N GLU A 51 4.36 3.06 -11.13
CA GLU A 51 4.25 2.05 -12.19
C GLU A 51 2.93 2.15 -12.95
N ALA A 52 1.82 2.33 -12.25
CA ALA A 52 0.52 2.57 -12.88
C ALA A 52 0.55 3.75 -13.85
N PHE A 53 1.17 4.87 -13.45
CA PHE A 53 1.37 6.03 -14.28
C PHE A 53 2.20 5.74 -15.52
N TYR A 54 3.30 4.99 -15.37
CA TYR A 54 4.13 4.59 -16.50
C TYR A 54 3.37 3.72 -17.51
N LEU A 55 2.61 2.74 -17.03
CA LEU A 55 1.83 1.84 -17.89
C LEU A 55 0.72 2.59 -18.64
N VAL A 56 0.06 3.55 -18.01
CA VAL A 56 -0.97 4.40 -18.64
C VAL A 56 -0.34 5.38 -19.64
N GLU A 57 0.75 6.06 -19.25
CA GLU A 57 1.42 7.05 -20.10
C GLU A 57 1.99 6.44 -21.38
N ASN A 58 2.39 5.18 -21.33
CA ASN A 58 2.89 4.43 -22.49
C ASN A 58 1.82 3.57 -23.17
N GLU A 59 0.53 3.82 -22.89
CA GLU A 59 -0.62 3.18 -23.54
C GLU A 59 -0.66 1.64 -23.43
N TYR A 60 0.03 1.05 -22.45
CA TYR A 60 -0.02 -0.40 -22.24
C TYR A 60 -1.41 -0.85 -21.78
N VAL A 61 -2.03 -0.08 -20.89
CA VAL A 61 -3.33 -0.40 -20.28
C VAL A 61 -4.09 0.88 -19.92
N SER A 62 -5.41 0.75 -19.77
CA SER A 62 -6.26 1.85 -19.29
C SER A 62 -6.23 1.99 -17.76
N VAL A 63 -6.64 3.16 -17.24
CA VAL A 63 -6.75 3.43 -15.80
C VAL A 63 -7.69 2.42 -15.11
N GLU A 64 -8.82 2.08 -15.74
CA GLU A 64 -9.78 1.10 -15.22
C GLU A 64 -9.17 -0.31 -15.15
N SER A 65 -8.27 -0.63 -16.08
CA SER A 65 -7.61 -1.93 -16.13
C SER A 65 -6.56 -2.06 -15.04
N ILE A 66 -5.81 -0.99 -14.75
CA ILE A 66 -4.96 -0.90 -13.55
C ILE A 66 -5.80 -1.11 -12.30
N ASP A 67 -6.88 -0.36 -12.12
CA ASP A 67 -7.72 -0.44 -10.92
C ASP A 67 -8.30 -1.85 -10.72
N ARG A 68 -8.73 -2.51 -11.81
CA ARG A 68 -9.18 -3.91 -11.76
C ARG A 68 -8.07 -4.87 -11.35
N GLY A 69 -6.86 -4.73 -11.90
CA GLY A 69 -5.71 -5.55 -11.51
C GLY A 69 -5.34 -5.35 -10.04
N CYS A 70 -5.21 -4.10 -9.61
CA CYS A 70 -4.94 -3.75 -8.22
C CYS A 70 -6.02 -4.26 -7.27
N ARG A 71 -7.31 -4.23 -7.65
CA ARG A 71 -8.42 -4.66 -6.79
C ARG A 71 -8.58 -6.18 -6.75
N ASN A 72 -8.58 -6.84 -7.92
CA ASN A 72 -9.04 -8.22 -8.04
C ASN A 72 -7.91 -9.24 -7.88
N ASP A 73 -6.66 -8.83 -8.07
CA ASP A 73 -5.50 -9.70 -7.88
C ASP A 73 -4.74 -9.27 -6.62
N ALA A 74 -4.06 -8.13 -6.67
CA ALA A 74 -3.25 -7.67 -5.54
C ALA A 74 -4.09 -7.42 -4.27
N GLY A 75 -5.21 -6.72 -4.42
CA GLY A 75 -6.15 -6.42 -3.35
C GLY A 75 -6.91 -7.65 -2.83
N TYR A 76 -6.97 -8.75 -3.59
CA TYR A 76 -7.56 -10.00 -3.13
C TYR A 76 -6.67 -10.70 -2.10
N TYR A 77 -5.37 -10.86 -2.38
CA TYR A 77 -4.47 -11.59 -1.48
C TYR A 77 -3.94 -10.72 -0.34
N MET A 78 -3.86 -9.40 -0.51
CA MET A 78 -3.24 -8.51 0.49
C MET A 78 -3.91 -8.58 1.88
N PRO A 79 -5.25 -8.58 2.03
CA PRO A 79 -5.91 -8.73 3.32
C PRO A 79 -5.65 -10.07 4.02
N PHE A 80 -5.28 -11.10 3.26
CA PHE A 80 -5.06 -12.46 3.78
C PHE A 80 -3.59 -12.70 4.18
N ALA A 81 -2.64 -12.22 3.38
CA ALA A 81 -1.22 -12.59 3.52
C ALA A 81 -0.26 -11.38 3.49
N GLY A 82 -0.63 -10.26 2.87
CA GLY A 82 0.37 -9.25 2.49
C GLY A 82 1.44 -9.82 1.55
N ASN A 83 2.46 -9.03 1.20
CA ASN A 83 3.39 -9.43 0.13
C ASN A 83 4.30 -10.60 0.51
N PHE A 84 4.96 -10.56 1.67
CA PHE A 84 5.94 -11.59 2.03
C PHE A 84 5.32 -12.97 2.25
N ARG A 85 4.22 -13.06 3.02
CA ARG A 85 3.54 -14.35 3.21
C ARG A 85 2.95 -14.87 1.91
N TYR A 86 2.45 -14.00 1.03
CA TYR A 86 1.93 -14.45 -0.26
C TYR A 86 3.05 -15.02 -1.14
N MET A 87 4.25 -14.42 -1.11
CA MET A 87 5.41 -14.99 -1.77
C MET A 87 5.78 -16.38 -1.21
N ASP A 88 5.74 -16.57 0.11
CA ASP A 88 5.98 -17.88 0.72
C ASP A 88 4.93 -18.93 0.30
N LEU A 89 3.67 -18.52 0.17
CA LEU A 89 2.58 -19.41 -0.27
C LEU A 89 2.73 -19.83 -1.74
N MET A 90 3.21 -18.93 -2.59
CA MET A 90 3.33 -19.16 -4.03
C MET A 90 4.72 -19.68 -4.45
N GLY A 91 5.71 -19.61 -3.54
CA GLY A 91 7.08 -20.02 -3.75
C GLY A 91 8.03 -18.83 -3.93
N THR A 92 8.77 -18.49 -2.87
CA THR A 92 9.64 -17.30 -2.79
C THR A 92 10.67 -17.22 -3.90
N TYR A 93 11.23 -18.36 -4.33
CA TYR A 93 12.24 -18.43 -5.39
C TYR A 93 11.74 -17.90 -6.74
N ILE A 94 10.47 -18.13 -7.08
CA ILE A 94 9.90 -17.71 -8.37
C ILE A 94 9.89 -16.19 -8.47
N TYR A 95 9.56 -15.49 -7.38
CA TYR A 95 9.59 -14.03 -7.35
C TYR A 95 11.00 -13.49 -7.58
N GLY A 96 12.02 -14.14 -7.02
CA GLY A 96 13.41 -13.76 -7.26
C GLY A 96 13.82 -13.84 -8.74
N LEU A 97 13.32 -14.84 -9.48
CA LEU A 97 13.55 -14.95 -10.92
C LEU A 97 12.78 -13.88 -11.71
N VAL A 98 11.48 -13.74 -11.45
CA VAL A 98 10.63 -12.75 -12.14
C VAL A 98 11.16 -11.32 -11.92
N MET A 99 11.58 -11.02 -10.70
CA MET A 99 12.08 -9.69 -10.36
C MET A 99 13.44 -9.37 -10.98
N GLN A 100 14.30 -10.37 -11.27
CA GLN A 100 15.55 -10.12 -11.99
C GLN A 100 15.30 -9.55 -13.38
N ASP A 101 14.29 -10.09 -14.07
CA ASP A 101 13.93 -9.65 -15.41
C ASP A 101 13.05 -8.39 -15.39
N LEU A 102 12.09 -8.29 -14.46
CA LEU A 102 11.09 -7.21 -14.46
C LEU A 102 11.60 -5.92 -13.80
N ASN A 103 12.40 -5.98 -12.73
CA ASN A 103 12.84 -4.75 -12.02
C ASN A 103 13.59 -3.74 -12.91
N PRO A 104 14.43 -4.16 -13.88
CA PRO A 104 15.02 -3.25 -14.86
C PRO A 104 14.01 -2.47 -15.70
N GLU A 105 12.86 -3.08 -16.00
CA GLU A 105 11.78 -2.52 -16.83
C GLU A 105 10.81 -1.63 -16.04
N LEU A 106 10.72 -1.81 -14.72
CA LEU A 106 9.88 -0.97 -13.86
C LEU A 106 10.27 0.51 -13.94
N SER A 107 9.26 1.36 -13.84
CA SER A 107 9.41 2.80 -13.83
C SER A 107 10.30 3.29 -12.69
N LYS A 108 11.30 4.08 -13.07
CA LYS A 108 12.21 4.80 -12.17
C LYS A 108 11.93 6.31 -12.18
N ASN A 109 10.77 6.71 -12.69
CA ASN A 109 10.42 8.12 -12.84
C ASN A 109 10.39 8.83 -11.48
N GLN A 110 10.99 10.02 -11.42
CA GLN A 110 11.07 10.86 -10.23
C GLN A 110 10.04 12.00 -10.25
N HIS A 111 9.34 12.15 -11.37
CA HIS A 111 8.37 13.21 -11.58
C HIS A 111 6.98 12.63 -11.78
N VAL A 112 6.00 13.45 -11.45
CA VAL A 112 4.59 13.17 -11.72
C VAL A 112 4.33 13.34 -13.22
N PRO A 113 3.63 12.40 -13.90
CA PRO A 113 3.45 12.43 -15.34
C PRO A 113 2.57 13.62 -15.79
N SER A 114 2.76 14.05 -17.03
CA SER A 114 2.12 15.25 -17.58
C SER A 114 0.58 15.14 -17.62
N PHE A 115 0.04 13.96 -17.94
CA PHE A 115 -1.40 13.74 -18.01
C PHE A 115 -2.09 13.91 -16.65
N PHE A 116 -1.43 13.51 -15.56
CA PHE A 116 -1.97 13.73 -14.21
C PHE A 116 -1.90 15.20 -13.81
N GLN A 117 -0.79 15.89 -14.14
CA GLN A 117 -0.70 17.33 -13.92
C GLN A 117 -1.80 18.09 -14.68
N GLU A 118 -2.12 17.63 -15.89
CA GLU A 118 -3.19 18.18 -16.70
C GLU A 118 -4.57 17.97 -16.08
N ILE A 119 -4.87 16.79 -15.54
CA ILE A 119 -6.11 16.53 -14.77
C ILE A 119 -6.26 17.54 -13.64
N ILE A 120 -5.21 17.76 -12.85
CA ILE A 120 -5.21 18.74 -11.75
C ILE A 120 -5.40 20.16 -12.30
N ARG A 121 -4.68 20.53 -13.36
CA ARG A 121 -4.76 21.87 -13.97
C ARG A 121 -6.16 22.18 -14.48
N GLN A 122 -6.89 21.17 -14.96
CA GLN A 122 -8.28 21.29 -15.36
C GLN A 122 -9.26 21.36 -14.18
N GLY A 123 -8.78 21.32 -12.94
CA GLY A 123 -9.60 21.35 -11.72
C GLY A 123 -10.11 19.98 -11.30
N GLY A 124 -9.50 18.88 -11.76
CA GLY A 124 -9.82 17.53 -11.31
C GLY A 124 -9.07 17.18 -10.04
N SER A 125 -9.73 17.36 -8.90
CA SER A 125 -9.19 16.99 -7.58
C SER A 125 -9.89 15.77 -6.96
N GLY A 126 -10.65 15.02 -7.76
CA GLY A 126 -11.38 13.82 -7.35
C GLY A 126 -12.87 14.05 -7.14
N MET A 127 -13.51 13.11 -6.43
CA MET A 127 -14.97 13.04 -6.25
C MET A 127 -15.60 14.35 -5.79
N ALA A 128 -14.99 15.05 -4.83
CA ALA A 128 -15.51 16.32 -4.29
C ALA A 128 -15.58 17.46 -5.33
N SER A 129 -14.79 17.37 -6.40
CA SER A 129 -14.82 18.33 -7.53
C SER A 129 -15.65 17.84 -8.72
N GLY A 130 -16.33 16.69 -8.58
CA GLY A 130 -17.07 16.03 -9.66
C GLY A 130 -16.17 15.37 -10.72
N LYS A 131 -14.83 15.48 -10.63
CA LYS A 131 -13.91 14.88 -11.60
C LYS A 131 -12.49 14.65 -11.07
N GLY A 132 -11.83 13.63 -11.59
CA GLY A 132 -10.41 13.32 -11.38
C GLY A 132 -9.94 12.44 -12.53
N PHE A 133 -9.54 11.20 -12.23
CA PHE A 133 -9.41 10.17 -13.27
C PHE A 133 -10.77 9.74 -13.84
N TYR A 134 -11.82 9.85 -13.04
CA TYR A 134 -13.21 9.54 -13.40
C TYR A 134 -14.10 10.77 -13.25
N ALA A 135 -15.26 10.75 -13.89
CA ALA A 135 -16.31 11.73 -13.69
C ALA A 135 -17.30 11.24 -12.63
N TYR A 136 -17.80 12.17 -11.82
CA TYR A 136 -18.72 11.89 -10.72
C TYR A 136 -19.90 12.87 -10.79
N ARG A 137 -21.10 12.37 -10.45
CA ARG A 137 -22.29 13.22 -10.35
C ARG A 137 -22.33 13.96 -9.02
N ASP A 138 -23.13 15.02 -8.97
CA ASP A 138 -23.40 15.73 -7.72
C ASP A 138 -23.99 14.78 -6.68
N GLY A 139 -23.45 14.80 -5.46
CA GLY A 139 -23.86 13.90 -4.37
C GLY A 139 -23.25 12.49 -4.43
N GLU A 140 -22.50 12.15 -5.49
CA GLU A 140 -21.93 10.80 -5.63
C GLU A 140 -20.75 10.56 -4.68
N ALA A 141 -20.08 11.62 -4.21
CA ALA A 141 -18.99 11.51 -3.25
C ALA A 141 -19.47 10.92 -1.91
N GLU A 142 -20.63 11.35 -1.44
CA GLU A 142 -21.28 10.88 -0.23
C GLU A 142 -21.73 9.42 -0.37
N ASP A 143 -22.26 9.04 -1.54
CA ASP A 143 -22.60 7.65 -1.85
C ASP A 143 -21.36 6.75 -1.79
N TRP A 144 -20.25 7.19 -2.38
CA TRP A 144 -18.97 6.47 -2.34
C TRP A 144 -18.40 6.37 -0.92
N GLU A 145 -18.53 7.43 -0.11
CA GLU A 145 -18.11 7.41 1.29
C GLU A 145 -18.89 6.36 2.09
N ALA A 146 -20.22 6.33 1.94
CA ALA A 146 -21.06 5.33 2.60
C ALA A 146 -20.77 3.89 2.15
N VAL A 147 -20.47 3.69 0.86
CA VAL A 147 -20.05 2.39 0.32
C VAL A 147 -18.68 1.99 0.90
N PHE A 148 -17.73 2.92 0.94
CA PHE A 148 -16.39 2.69 1.45
C PHE A 148 -16.38 2.37 2.94
N GLU A 149 -17.20 3.06 3.74
CA GLU A 149 -17.35 2.79 5.17
C GLU A 149 -17.86 1.36 5.41
N ARG A 150 -18.92 0.96 4.69
CA ARG A 150 -19.48 -0.40 4.77
C ARG A 150 -18.47 -1.47 4.37
N PHE A 151 -17.76 -1.24 3.26
CA PHE A 151 -16.71 -2.13 2.80
C PHE A 151 -15.58 -2.24 3.85
N SER A 152 -15.14 -1.11 4.41
CA SER A 152 -14.10 -1.03 5.43
C SER A 152 -14.46 -1.83 6.67
N TYR A 153 -15.72 -1.75 7.11
CA TYR A 153 -16.22 -2.58 8.19
C TYR A 153 -16.16 -4.07 7.83
N GLN A 154 -16.73 -4.47 6.68
CA GLN A 154 -16.78 -5.86 6.25
C GLN A 154 -15.39 -6.49 6.07
N ILE A 155 -14.46 -5.78 5.43
CA ILE A 155 -13.11 -6.29 5.20
C ILE A 155 -12.34 -6.40 6.52
N SER A 156 -12.52 -5.47 7.47
CA SER A 156 -11.89 -5.57 8.78
C SER A 156 -12.37 -6.81 9.57
N GLN A 157 -13.66 -7.12 9.49
CA GLN A 157 -14.23 -8.35 10.08
C GLN A 157 -13.68 -9.60 9.40
N LEU A 158 -13.47 -9.56 8.08
CA LEU A 158 -12.88 -10.68 7.34
C LEU A 158 -11.42 -10.89 7.73
N ILE A 159 -10.60 -9.84 7.73
CA ILE A 159 -9.18 -9.91 8.12
C ILE A 159 -9.04 -10.49 9.53
N SER A 160 -9.91 -10.09 10.45
CA SER A 160 -9.88 -10.56 11.85
C SER A 160 -10.14 -12.07 11.99
N LYS A 161 -10.73 -12.72 10.99
CA LYS A 161 -10.92 -14.19 10.96
C LYS A 161 -9.67 -14.95 10.49
N TYR A 162 -8.70 -14.26 9.90
CA TYR A 162 -7.47 -14.83 9.38
C TYR A 162 -6.25 -14.11 9.98
N PRO A 163 -6.04 -14.16 11.30
CA PRO A 163 -4.90 -13.50 11.92
C PRO A 163 -3.58 -14.16 11.49
N PHE A 164 -2.51 -13.36 11.42
CA PHE A 164 -1.17 -13.91 11.27
C PHE A 164 -0.76 -14.65 12.55
N ASN A 165 -0.82 -15.98 12.52
CA ASN A 165 -0.31 -16.84 13.59
C ASN A 165 1.17 -17.14 13.32
N TYR A 166 2.06 -16.19 13.65
CA TYR A 166 3.49 -16.44 13.60
C TYR A 166 3.87 -17.38 14.75
N THR A 167 4.52 -18.52 14.44
CA THR A 167 5.10 -19.41 15.47
C THR A 167 6.35 -18.77 16.08
N GLU A 168 7.13 -18.07 15.25
CA GLU A 168 8.25 -17.19 15.60
C GLU A 168 8.23 -15.99 14.63
N THR A 169 8.55 -14.78 15.11
CA THR A 169 8.71 -13.61 14.23
C THR A 169 10.04 -13.73 13.48
N PRO A 170 10.07 -13.70 12.15
CA PRO A 170 11.33 -13.80 11.42
C PRO A 170 12.24 -12.61 11.75
N GLU A 171 13.38 -12.87 12.38
CA GLU A 171 14.48 -11.90 12.47
C GLU A 171 15.14 -11.80 11.09
N LEU A 172 14.66 -10.88 10.25
CA LEU A 172 15.40 -10.47 9.06
C LEU A 172 16.64 -9.70 9.53
N THR A 173 17.74 -10.40 9.76
CA THR A 173 18.99 -9.80 10.22
C THR A 173 19.57 -8.91 9.13
N SER A 174 20.11 -7.75 9.52
CA SER A 174 20.69 -6.74 8.61
C SER A 174 21.82 -7.27 7.72
N ASP A 175 22.43 -8.39 8.10
CA ASP A 175 23.51 -9.03 7.34
C ASP A 175 23.04 -9.69 6.05
N GLN A 176 21.75 -10.03 5.92
CA GLN A 176 21.17 -10.60 4.70
C GLN A 176 20.97 -9.58 3.57
N PHE A 177 21.06 -8.27 3.87
CA PHE A 177 20.90 -7.19 2.89
C PHE A 177 22.24 -6.62 2.39
N ARG A 178 23.38 -7.15 2.85
CA ARG A 178 24.73 -6.74 2.42
C ARG A 178 25.28 -7.70 1.35
N GLY A 179 24.81 -7.55 0.11
CA GLY A 179 25.34 -8.22 -1.09
C GLY A 179 24.28 -8.17 -2.20
N HIS A 180 24.49 -7.65 -3.40
CA HIS A 180 25.69 -7.45 -4.20
C HIS A 180 25.75 -5.99 -4.71
N GLU A 181 26.93 -5.36 -4.61
CA GLU A 181 27.30 -4.20 -5.45
C GLU A 181 27.51 -4.64 -6.90
#